data_AF-E3M042-F1
#
_entry.id   AF-E3M042-F1
#
_cell.length_a   1.000
_cell.length_b   1.000
_cell.length_c   1.000
_cell.angle_alpha   90.00
_cell.angle_beta   90.00
_cell.angle_gamma   90.00
#
_symmetry.space_group_name_H-M   'P 1'
#
loop_
_entity.id
_entity.type
_entity.pdbx_description
1 polymer ?
#
loop_
_entity_poly.entity_id
_entity_poly.type
_entity_poly.pdbx_seq_one_letter_code
_entity_poly.pdbx_strand_id
1 'polypeptide(L)'
;MRFSGSLILASFIFESVYGVLEEESSQNCGAFQLAREDLKCLFKQFSFAKDVVMLAVFHAEPTRVQKLRQACNSLQDCYASLKCRKDDMEYVKLANDTKSICAGLLYLSTDFSECKKKIDTVEGYCQFGNTCETIFGENNCGKLKISENCGVEEWIRFKEVMINFHKSRFSHCNFDQYKDL
;
A
#
# COMPACT_ATOMS: atom_id res chain seq x y z
N MET A 1 9.20 73.06 -34.46
CA MET A 1 7.81 72.52 -34.41
C MET A 1 7.94 71.01 -34.33
N ARG A 2 7.93 70.36 -33.16
CA ARG A 2 6.78 69.95 -32.31
C ARG A 2 5.64 69.27 -33.06
N PHE A 3 5.63 67.93 -33.00
CA PHE A 3 4.48 67.02 -32.82
C PHE A 3 5.11 65.78 -32.12
N SER A 4 4.98 65.50 -30.82
CA SER A 4 3.84 65.42 -29.89
C SER A 4 2.88 64.27 -30.19
N GLY A 5 3.01 63.19 -29.39
CA GLY A 5 1.88 62.47 -28.82
C GLY A 5 1.28 61.31 -29.62
N SER A 6 1.31 60.12 -29.00
CA SER A 6 0.47 58.94 -29.29
C SER A 6 0.89 58.15 -30.55
N LEU A 7 1.18 56.85 -30.53
CA LEU A 7 0.67 55.79 -29.68
C LEU A 7 1.83 54.92 -29.16
N ILE A 8 2.25 55.20 -27.94
CA ILE A 8 2.89 54.23 -27.05
C ILE A 8 1.75 53.31 -26.58
N LEU A 9 1.47 52.23 -27.31
CA LEU A 9 0.50 51.20 -26.88
C LEU A 9 0.62 49.88 -27.66
N ALA A 10 1.77 49.61 -28.29
CA ALA A 10 2.04 48.35 -29.00
C ALA A 10 3.19 47.53 -28.40
N SER A 11 3.83 47.99 -27.31
CA SER A 11 5.05 47.36 -26.77
C SER A 11 4.96 46.86 -25.33
N PHE A 12 3.78 46.94 -24.68
CA PHE A 12 3.62 46.56 -23.26
C PHE A 12 2.82 45.27 -23.01
N ILE A 13 2.54 44.45 -24.03
CA ILE A 13 1.88 43.14 -23.87
C ILE A 13 2.82 41.96 -24.23
N PHE A 14 4.08 42.23 -24.59
CA PHE A 14 5.06 41.18 -24.92
C PHE A 14 6.19 40.99 -23.90
N GLU A 15 6.15 41.70 -22.76
CA GLU A 15 7.20 41.63 -21.72
C GLU A 15 6.79 40.94 -20.40
N SER A 16 5.61 40.31 -20.31
CA SER A 16 5.27 39.47 -19.14
C SER A 16 5.35 37.95 -19.38
N VAL A 17 5.93 37.52 -20.52
CA VAL A 17 6.03 36.08 -20.86
C VAL A 17 7.47 35.54 -20.80
N TYR A 18 8.49 36.39 -20.66
CA TYR A 18 9.89 35.96 -20.59
C TYR A 18 10.54 36.42 -19.29
N GLY A 19 10.25 35.69 -18.21
CA GLY A 19 10.84 36.01 -16.92
C GLY A 19 10.49 35.05 -15.79
N VAL A 20 10.57 33.73 -16.03
CA VAL A 20 11.21 32.72 -15.14
C VAL A 20 11.43 31.47 -16.00
N LEU A 21 12.51 31.46 -16.78
CA LEU A 21 13.17 30.21 -17.14
C LEU A 21 14.39 30.10 -16.23
N GLU A 22 14.15 29.73 -14.97
CA GLU A 22 15.18 29.10 -14.16
C GLU A 22 15.35 27.68 -14.69
N GLU A 23 16.34 27.52 -15.55
CA GLU A 23 16.94 26.24 -15.88
C GLU A 23 17.92 25.90 -14.74
N GLU A 24 17.38 25.41 -13.63
CA GLU A 24 18.13 24.55 -12.71
C GLU A 24 17.68 23.11 -12.95
N SER A 25 18.63 22.17 -12.99
CA SER A 25 18.37 20.74 -13.13
C SER A 25 17.67 20.19 -11.88
N SER A 26 16.39 20.48 -11.75
CA SER A 26 15.55 20.15 -10.60
C SER A 26 14.16 19.81 -11.10
N GLN A 27 13.60 18.76 -10.55
CA GLN A 27 12.35 18.18 -10.98
C GLN A 27 11.18 19.10 -10.60
N ASN A 28 10.67 19.89 -11.56
CA ASN A 28 9.60 20.86 -11.31
C ASN A 28 8.24 20.20 -11.00
N CYS A 29 8.02 19.89 -9.72
CA CYS A 29 6.79 19.28 -9.19
C CYS A 29 5.71 20.33 -8.90
N GLY A 30 5.22 20.98 -9.97
CA GLY A 30 4.09 21.91 -9.88
C GLY A 30 2.72 21.20 -9.67
N ALA A 31 1.69 21.97 -9.33
CA ALA A 31 0.34 21.46 -9.02
C ALA A 31 -0.24 20.54 -10.11
N PHE A 32 -0.06 20.88 -11.39
CA PHE A 32 -0.51 20.05 -12.50
C PHE A 32 0.21 18.69 -12.56
N GLN A 33 1.51 18.66 -12.30
CA GLN A 33 2.30 17.44 -12.32
C GLN A 33 1.94 16.54 -11.14
N LEU A 34 1.69 17.11 -9.96
CA LEU A 34 1.19 16.40 -8.79
C LEU A 34 -0.18 15.76 -9.09
N ALA A 35 -1.14 16.53 -9.62
CA ALA A 35 -2.46 15.99 -9.99
C ALA A 35 -2.37 14.86 -11.02
N ARG A 36 -1.46 14.98 -11.99
CA ARG A 36 -1.19 13.91 -12.98
C ARG A 36 -0.63 12.65 -12.32
N GLU A 37 0.29 12.79 -11.37
CA GLU A 37 0.85 11.66 -10.64
C GLU A 37 -0.19 10.98 -9.74
N ASP A 38 -1.07 11.75 -9.09
CA ASP A 38 -2.17 11.21 -8.28
C ASP A 38 -3.12 10.34 -9.12
N LEU A 39 -3.42 10.75 -10.35
CA LEU A 39 -4.27 9.99 -11.26
C LEU A 39 -3.56 8.77 -11.89
N LYS A 40 -2.22 8.77 -11.93
CA LYS A 40 -1.44 7.76 -12.67
C LYS A 40 -1.65 6.34 -12.15
N CYS A 41 -1.81 6.19 -10.83
CA CYS A 41 -1.96 4.88 -10.20
C CYS A 41 -3.40 4.48 -9.89
N LEU A 42 -4.38 5.37 -10.13
CA LEU A 42 -5.77 5.17 -9.75
C LEU A 42 -6.39 3.88 -10.34
N PHE A 43 -6.19 3.60 -11.62
CA PHE A 43 -6.68 2.36 -12.24
C PHE A 43 -6.05 1.10 -11.64
N LYS A 44 -4.78 1.17 -11.24
CA LYS A 44 -4.07 0.04 -10.62
C LYS A 44 -4.55 -0.18 -9.19
N GLN A 45 -4.87 0.89 -8.46
CA GLN A 45 -5.53 0.81 -7.16
C GLN A 45 -6.89 0.12 -7.27
N PHE A 46 -7.72 0.50 -8.24
CA PHE A 46 -9.00 -0.17 -8.48
C PHE A 46 -8.84 -1.66 -8.85
N SER A 47 -7.88 -1.99 -9.71
CA SER A 47 -7.59 -3.40 -10.06
C SER A 47 -7.18 -4.19 -8.82
N PHE A 48 -6.29 -3.64 -8.00
CA PHE A 48 -5.87 -4.24 -6.73
C PHE A 48 -7.04 -4.44 -5.78
N ALA A 49 -7.84 -3.40 -5.50
CA ALA A 49 -8.99 -3.48 -4.62
C ALA A 49 -9.99 -4.55 -5.08
N LYS A 50 -10.28 -4.62 -6.38
CA LYS A 50 -11.13 -5.66 -6.98
C LYS A 50 -10.56 -7.06 -6.72
N ASP A 51 -9.26 -7.28 -6.93
CA ASP A 51 -8.66 -8.60 -6.77
C ASP A 51 -8.55 -9.03 -5.30
N VAL A 52 -8.34 -8.08 -4.38
CA VAL A 52 -8.45 -8.33 -2.93
C VAL A 52 -9.86 -8.77 -2.56
N VAL A 53 -10.90 -8.07 -3.03
CA VAL A 53 -12.30 -8.44 -2.79
C VAL A 53 -12.61 -9.80 -3.39
N MET A 54 -12.17 -10.08 -4.61
CA MET A 54 -12.36 -11.37 -5.26
C MET A 54 -11.71 -12.52 -4.47
N LEU A 55 -10.53 -12.31 -3.90
CA LEU A 55 -9.86 -13.30 -3.04
C LEU A 55 -10.67 -13.55 -1.76
N ALA A 56 -11.17 -12.50 -1.11
CA ALA A 56 -11.95 -12.59 0.11
C ALA A 56 -13.31 -13.28 -0.08
N VAL A 57 -14.00 -12.99 -1.19
CA VAL A 57 -15.35 -13.52 -1.47
C VAL A 57 -15.31 -14.95 -2.02
N PHE A 58 -14.37 -15.25 -2.92
CA PHE A 58 -14.38 -16.52 -3.67
C PHE A 58 -13.34 -17.55 -3.17
N HIS A 59 -12.61 -17.28 -2.09
CA HIS A 59 -11.47 -18.07 -1.59
C HIS A 59 -10.22 -18.05 -2.48
N ALA A 60 -9.08 -18.42 -1.88
CA ALA A 60 -7.78 -18.46 -2.54
C ALA A 60 -7.61 -19.66 -3.50
N GLU A 61 -7.84 -19.42 -4.79
CA GLU A 61 -7.52 -20.36 -5.88
C GLU A 61 -6.30 -19.86 -6.67
N PRO A 62 -5.50 -20.74 -7.31
CA PRO A 62 -4.24 -20.38 -7.97
C PRO A 62 -4.37 -19.20 -8.95
N THR A 63 -5.45 -19.16 -9.74
CA THR A 63 -5.69 -18.10 -10.73
C THR A 63 -6.00 -16.75 -10.08
N ARG A 64 -6.74 -16.72 -8.97
CA ARG A 64 -7.04 -15.48 -8.22
C ARG A 64 -5.81 -14.97 -7.49
N VAL A 65 -5.04 -15.88 -6.89
CA VAL A 65 -3.76 -15.54 -6.25
C VAL A 65 -2.79 -14.95 -7.27
N GLN A 66 -2.74 -15.49 -8.48
CA GLN A 66 -1.90 -14.95 -9.55
C GLN A 66 -2.35 -13.55 -9.99
N LYS A 67 -3.66 -13.31 -10.15
CA LYS A 67 -4.19 -11.97 -10.47
C LYS A 67 -3.87 -10.96 -9.37
N LEU A 68 -4.05 -11.34 -8.10
CA LEU A 68 -3.68 -10.50 -6.97
C LEU A 68 -2.18 -10.16 -7.00
N ARG A 69 -1.30 -11.15 -7.25
CA ARG A 69 0.14 -10.93 -7.38
C ARG A 69 0.47 -9.93 -8.48
N GLN A 70 -0.17 -10.06 -9.64
CA GLN A 70 0.01 -9.12 -10.76
C GLN A 70 -0.47 -7.71 -10.39
N ALA A 71 -1.62 -7.58 -9.75
CA ALA A 71 -2.13 -6.28 -9.30
C ALA A 71 -1.21 -5.64 -8.26
N CYS A 72 -0.69 -6.43 -7.31
CA CYS A 72 0.30 -6.00 -6.33
C CYS A 72 1.57 -5.43 -6.98
N ASN A 73 2.20 -6.20 -7.87
CA ASN A 73 3.42 -5.76 -8.55
C ASN A 73 3.14 -4.49 -9.38
N SER A 74 2.07 -4.52 -10.16
CA SER A 74 1.66 -3.41 -11.03
C SER A 74 1.44 -2.11 -10.26
N LEU A 75 0.84 -2.18 -9.07
CA LEU A 75 0.58 -1.02 -8.22
C LEU A 75 1.84 -0.54 -7.50
N GLN A 76 2.66 -1.45 -6.97
CA GLN A 76 3.94 -1.11 -6.34
C GLN A 76 4.90 -0.42 -7.33
N ASP A 77 5.01 -0.96 -8.54
CA ASP A 77 5.80 -0.37 -9.62
C ASP A 77 5.29 1.03 -9.99
N CYS A 78 3.96 1.23 -9.92
CA CYS A 78 3.37 2.54 -10.18
C CYS A 78 3.76 3.56 -9.12
N TYR A 79 3.63 3.23 -7.83
CA TYR A 79 4.04 4.10 -6.74
C TYR A 79 5.54 4.43 -6.80
N ALA A 80 6.38 3.44 -7.07
CA ALA A 80 7.82 3.65 -7.25
C ALA A 80 8.16 4.57 -8.44
N SER A 81 7.26 4.70 -9.42
CA SER A 81 7.42 5.57 -10.57
C SER A 81 6.94 7.02 -10.36
N LEU A 82 6.33 7.34 -9.21
CA LEU A 82 5.84 8.68 -8.88
C LEU A 82 7.01 9.51 -8.35
N LYS A 83 7.56 10.36 -9.21
CA LYS A 83 8.80 11.04 -8.87
C LYS A 83 8.56 12.27 -8.00
N CYS A 84 7.42 12.94 -8.17
CA CYS A 84 7.03 14.09 -7.35
C CYS A 84 6.43 13.70 -6.00
N ARG A 85 6.05 12.43 -5.82
CA ARG A 85 5.54 11.90 -4.55
C ARG A 85 6.56 11.08 -3.76
N LYS A 86 7.82 11.01 -4.21
CA LYS A 86 8.85 10.14 -3.62
C LYS A 86 9.18 10.47 -2.15
N ASP A 87 9.12 11.75 -1.79
CA ASP A 87 9.44 12.26 -0.44
C ASP A 87 8.18 12.67 0.34
N ASP A 88 7.00 12.50 -0.28
CA ASP A 88 5.71 12.76 0.36
C ASP A 88 5.40 11.61 1.32
N MET A 89 5.46 11.91 2.63
CA MET A 89 5.33 10.90 3.68
C MET A 89 4.01 10.12 3.61
N GLU A 90 2.92 10.76 3.18
CA GLU A 90 1.63 10.08 3.06
C GLU A 90 1.65 9.07 1.92
N TYR A 91 2.24 9.44 0.79
CA TYR A 91 2.42 8.54 -0.35
C TYR A 91 3.41 7.41 -0.07
N VAL A 92 4.52 7.71 0.61
CA VAL A 92 5.49 6.71 1.03
C VAL A 92 4.83 5.71 1.98
N LYS A 93 4.04 6.20 2.94
CA LYS A 93 3.28 5.35 3.85
C LYS A 93 2.26 4.49 3.08
N LEU A 94 1.49 5.07 2.17
CA LEU A 94 0.53 4.34 1.33
C LEU A 94 1.20 3.22 0.51
N ALA A 95 2.36 3.49 -0.08
CA ALA A 95 3.11 2.51 -0.85
C ALA A 95 3.62 1.35 0.04
N ASN A 96 4.14 1.67 1.23
CA ASN A 96 4.63 0.69 2.21
C ASN A 96 3.49 -0.14 2.81
N ASP A 97 2.36 0.48 3.11
CA ASP A 97 1.15 -0.20 3.59
C ASP A 97 0.64 -1.16 2.52
N THR A 98 0.54 -0.70 1.26
CA THR A 98 0.18 -1.56 0.12
C THR A 98 1.13 -2.74 -0.03
N LYS A 99 2.43 -2.52 0.13
CA LYS A 99 3.44 -3.59 0.10
C LYS A 99 3.20 -4.64 1.19
N SER A 100 2.93 -4.19 2.41
CA SER A 100 2.65 -5.06 3.56
C SER A 100 1.35 -5.86 3.38
N ILE A 101 0.30 -5.22 2.86
CA ILE A 101 -0.98 -5.88 2.54
C ILE A 101 -0.76 -6.97 1.48
N CYS A 102 -0.04 -6.65 0.40
CA CYS A 102 0.29 -7.60 -0.65
C CYS A 102 1.09 -8.80 -0.12
N ALA A 103 2.12 -8.56 0.69
CA ALA A 103 2.90 -9.62 1.31
C ALA A 103 2.02 -10.53 2.18
N GLY A 104 1.15 -9.93 3.01
CA GLY A 104 0.24 -10.69 3.88
C GLY A 104 -0.77 -11.53 3.14
N LEU A 105 -1.48 -10.95 2.16
CA LEU A 105 -2.48 -11.69 1.38
C LEU A 105 -1.84 -12.83 0.58
N LEU A 106 -0.67 -12.60 -0.03
CA LEU A 106 0.01 -13.63 -0.80
C LEU A 106 0.52 -14.75 0.11
N TYR A 107 1.14 -14.43 1.24
CA TYR A 107 1.57 -15.42 2.24
C TYR A 107 0.39 -16.28 2.72
N LEU A 108 -0.70 -15.65 3.16
CA LEU A 108 -1.90 -16.36 3.65
C LEU A 108 -2.52 -17.26 2.59
N SER A 109 -2.45 -16.86 1.33
CA SER A 109 -3.05 -17.57 0.20
C SER A 109 -2.12 -18.62 -0.44
N THR A 110 -0.84 -18.65 -0.09
CA THR A 110 0.13 -19.56 -0.68
C THR A 110 0.90 -20.31 0.39
N ASP A 111 1.95 -19.71 0.95
CA ASP A 111 2.82 -20.32 1.95
C ASP A 111 2.05 -20.90 3.16
N PHE A 112 1.15 -20.11 3.75
CA PHE A 112 0.41 -20.51 4.96
C PHE A 112 -0.74 -21.48 4.67
N SER A 113 -1.09 -21.71 3.40
CA SER A 113 -2.31 -22.43 3.02
C SER A 113 -2.32 -23.88 3.51
N GLU A 114 -1.17 -24.54 3.56
CA GLU A 114 -1.05 -25.90 4.10
C GLU A 114 -1.18 -25.92 5.62
N CYS A 115 -0.54 -24.97 6.31
CA CYS A 115 -0.71 -24.81 7.75
C CYS A 115 -2.17 -24.54 8.12
N LYS A 116 -2.84 -23.65 7.37
CA LYS A 116 -4.26 -23.34 7.54
C LYS A 116 -5.13 -24.60 7.49
N LYS A 117 -4.90 -25.47 6.49
CA LYS A 117 -5.61 -26.76 6.38
C LYS A 117 -5.40 -27.63 7.61
N LYS A 118 -4.17 -27.74 8.13
CA LYS A 118 -3.88 -28.51 9.35
C LYS A 118 -4.65 -27.97 10.55
N ILE A 119 -4.52 -26.68 10.83
CA ILE A 119 -5.16 -26.08 12.01
C ILE A 119 -6.70 -26.04 11.91
N ASP A 120 -7.27 -26.06 10.70
CA ASP A 120 -8.73 -26.15 10.51
C ASP A 120 -9.30 -27.53 10.86
N THR A 121 -8.48 -28.59 10.80
CA THR A 121 -8.88 -29.95 11.19
C THR A 121 -8.73 -30.25 12.67
N VAL A 122 -8.01 -29.40 13.40
CA VAL A 122 -7.76 -29.57 14.84
C VAL A 122 -8.96 -29.04 15.63
N GLU A 123 -9.55 -29.91 16.45
CA GLU A 123 -10.57 -29.54 17.44
C GLU A 123 -10.04 -28.47 18.39
N GLY A 124 -10.91 -27.55 18.80
CA GLY A 124 -10.52 -26.39 19.58
C GLY A 124 -10.73 -25.10 18.81
N TYR A 125 -11.56 -24.25 19.41
CA TYR A 125 -11.99 -23.00 18.82
C TYR A 125 -10.92 -21.93 19.02
N CYS A 126 -10.43 -21.37 17.92
CA CYS A 126 -9.55 -20.21 17.94
C CYS A 126 -10.12 -19.17 16.99
N GLN A 127 -10.91 -18.23 17.53
CA GLN A 127 -11.40 -17.10 16.75
C GLN A 127 -10.32 -16.05 16.63
N PHE A 128 -9.83 -15.82 15.43
CA PHE A 128 -9.11 -14.59 15.12
C PHE A 128 -10.12 -13.44 15.10
N GLY A 129 -9.87 -12.43 15.91
CA GLY A 129 -10.69 -11.24 15.98
C GLY A 129 -10.18 -10.13 15.07
N ASN A 130 -10.84 -8.97 15.18
CA ASN A 130 -10.55 -7.77 14.40
C ASN A 130 -10.26 -6.55 15.31
N THR A 131 -9.86 -6.78 16.56
CA THR A 131 -9.40 -5.75 17.50
C THR A 131 -7.89 -5.84 17.72
N CYS A 132 -7.30 -4.83 18.35
CA CYS A 132 -5.87 -4.80 18.65
C CYS A 132 -5.39 -6.02 19.43
N GLU A 133 -6.21 -6.55 20.33
CA GLU A 133 -5.89 -7.61 21.30
C GLU A 133 -6.15 -9.01 20.74
N THR A 134 -6.96 -9.11 19.69
CA THR A 134 -7.52 -10.38 19.20
C THR A 134 -6.97 -10.78 17.82
N ILE A 135 -5.97 -10.08 17.28
CA ILE A 135 -5.41 -10.39 15.95
C ILE A 135 -4.76 -11.78 15.85
N PHE A 136 -4.39 -12.38 16.99
CA PHE A 136 -3.89 -13.77 17.11
C PHE A 136 -4.89 -14.71 17.81
N GLY A 137 -6.13 -14.24 17.90
CA GLY A 137 -7.25 -14.87 18.55
C GLY A 137 -7.32 -14.67 20.06
N GLU A 138 -8.48 -15.02 20.63
CA GLU A 138 -8.71 -14.91 22.08
C GLU A 138 -7.62 -15.65 22.86
N ASN A 139 -7.08 -15.00 23.89
CA ASN A 139 -5.94 -15.49 24.68
C ASN A 139 -4.71 -15.89 23.84
N ASN A 140 -4.59 -15.35 22.62
CA ASN A 140 -3.56 -15.69 21.64
C ASN A 140 -3.50 -17.19 21.29
N CYS A 141 -4.66 -17.85 21.24
CA CYS A 141 -4.79 -19.26 20.87
C CYS A 141 -4.06 -19.64 19.56
N GLY A 142 -3.88 -18.68 18.65
CA GLY A 142 -3.19 -18.88 17.38
C GLY A 142 -1.73 -19.30 17.56
N LYS A 143 -1.04 -18.82 18.61
CA LYS A 143 0.36 -19.18 18.89
C LYS A 143 0.51 -20.68 19.03
N LEU A 144 -0.15 -21.25 20.03
CA LEU A 144 -0.06 -22.66 20.38
C LEU A 144 -0.55 -23.53 19.20
N LYS A 145 -1.70 -23.15 18.61
CA LYS A 145 -2.30 -23.89 17.51
C LYS A 145 -1.38 -23.97 16.28
N ILE A 146 -0.74 -22.86 15.90
CA ILE A 146 0.19 -22.84 14.77
C ILE A 146 1.51 -23.52 15.14
N SER A 147 2.08 -23.23 16.32
CA SER A 147 3.39 -23.78 16.72
C SER A 147 3.38 -25.30 16.83
N GLU A 148 2.29 -25.89 17.34
CA GLU A 148 2.19 -27.34 17.53
C GLU A 148 1.93 -28.10 16.22
N ASN A 149 1.23 -27.48 15.26
CA ASN A 149 0.79 -28.17 14.03
C ASN A 149 1.64 -27.82 12.80
N CYS A 150 2.31 -26.68 12.82
CA CYS A 150 3.08 -26.15 11.70
C CYS A 150 4.52 -25.79 12.07
N GLY A 151 4.86 -25.78 13.36
CA GLY A 151 6.19 -25.47 13.86
C GLY A 151 6.36 -24.02 14.33
N VAL A 152 7.37 -23.81 15.17
CA VAL A 152 7.69 -22.51 15.78
C VAL A 152 8.09 -21.47 14.72
N GLU A 153 8.82 -21.88 13.68
CA GLU A 153 9.22 -20.98 12.59
C GLU A 153 8.01 -20.43 11.82
N GLU A 154 7.01 -21.28 11.54
CA GLU A 154 5.78 -20.85 10.87
C GLU A 154 4.98 -19.88 11.75
N TRP A 155 4.95 -20.10 13.07
CA TRP A 155 4.36 -19.13 14.00
C TRP A 155 5.07 -17.77 13.93
N ILE A 156 6.40 -17.74 13.99
CA ILE A 156 7.18 -16.49 13.94
C ILE A 156 6.87 -15.73 12.64
N ARG A 157 6.88 -16.43 11.51
CA ARG A 157 6.58 -15.84 10.19
C ARG A 157 5.13 -15.34 10.12
N PHE A 158 4.16 -16.14 10.55
CA PHE A 158 2.75 -15.74 10.59
C PHE A 158 2.56 -14.50 11.47
N LYS A 159 3.16 -14.47 12.66
CA LYS A 159 3.09 -13.35 13.59
C LYS A 159 3.60 -12.05 12.96
N GLU A 160 4.79 -12.08 12.36
CA GLU A 160 5.39 -10.91 11.73
C GLU A 160 4.53 -10.39 10.56
N VAL A 161 4.09 -11.31 9.70
CA VAL A 161 3.23 -10.97 8.55
C VAL A 161 1.92 -10.34 9.02
N MET A 162 1.27 -10.90 10.03
CA MET A 162 -0.01 -10.40 10.53
C MET A 162 0.11 -9.07 11.26
N ILE A 163 1.20 -8.83 12.00
CA ILE A 163 1.51 -7.52 12.59
C ILE A 163 1.65 -6.47 11.48
N ASN A 164 2.47 -6.75 10.45
CA ASN A 164 2.70 -5.79 9.37
C ASN A 164 1.45 -5.55 8.52
N PHE A 165 0.66 -6.59 8.27
CA PHE A 165 -0.64 -6.49 7.59
C PHE A 165 -1.58 -5.55 8.37
N HIS A 166 -1.68 -5.73 9.68
CA HIS A 166 -2.62 -4.98 10.52
C HIS A 166 -2.15 -3.58 10.91
N LYS A 167 -0.85 -3.27 10.92
CA LYS A 167 -0.33 -1.91 11.18
C LYS A 167 -0.98 -0.84 10.29
N SER A 168 -1.25 -1.18 9.03
CA SER A 168 -1.92 -0.29 8.09
C SER A 168 -3.40 -0.05 8.45
N ARG A 169 -4.09 -1.07 8.94
CA ARG A 169 -5.53 -1.06 9.24
C ARG A 169 -5.85 -0.54 10.64
N PHE A 170 -4.96 -0.80 11.59
CA PHE A 170 -5.11 -0.45 12.99
C PHE A 170 -3.92 0.35 13.49
N SER A 171 -3.76 1.56 12.95
CA SER A 171 -2.64 2.47 13.27
C SER A 171 -2.56 2.87 14.75
N HIS A 172 -3.65 2.70 15.51
CA HIS A 172 -3.71 3.00 16.95
C HIS A 172 -3.29 1.84 17.84
N CYS A 173 -3.17 0.61 17.31
CA CYS A 173 -2.77 -0.54 18.11
C CYS A 173 -1.28 -0.49 18.46
N ASN A 174 -0.96 -0.82 19.72
CA ASN A 174 0.41 -1.13 20.10
C ASN A 174 0.73 -2.60 19.76
N PHE A 175 1.42 -2.85 18.65
CA PHE A 175 1.80 -4.21 18.26
C PHE A 175 3.01 -4.76 19.03
N ASP A 176 3.71 -3.93 19.81
CA ASP A 176 4.84 -4.40 20.63
C ASP A 176 4.38 -5.35 21.75
N GLN A 177 3.08 -5.33 22.10
CA GLN A 177 2.47 -6.30 23.00
C GLN A 177 2.65 -7.77 22.53
N TYR A 178 2.96 -7.98 21.26
CA TYR A 178 3.17 -9.30 20.64
C TYR A 178 4.64 -9.68 20.45
N LYS A 179 5.57 -8.84 20.90
CA LYS A 179 7.00 -9.07 20.68
C LYS A 179 7.48 -10.40 21.29
N ASP A 180 7.06 -10.66 22.53
CA ASP A 180 7.46 -11.84 23.31
C ASP A 180 6.49 -13.02 23.17
N LEU A 181 5.49 -12.87 22.31
CA LEU A 181 4.49 -13.89 22.01
C LEU A 181 5.03 -14.88 20.96
#